data_AF-A0A3M0YCU2-F1
#
_entry.id   AF-A0A3M0YCU2-F1
#
_cell.length_a   1.000
_cell.length_b   1.000
_cell.length_c   1.000
_cell.angle_alpha   90.00
_cell.angle_beta   90.00
_cell.angle_gamma   90.00
#
_symmetry.space_group_name_H-M   'P 1'
#
loop_
_entity.id
_entity.type
_entity.pdbx_description
1 polymer ?
#
loop_
_entity_poly.entity_id
_entity_poly.type
_entity_poly.pdbx_seq_one_letter_code
_entity_poly.pdbx_strand_id
1 'polypeptide(L)'
;MAQDQAATRTFHDTRIINTQSVEMLAPRRLDVRIVHRFGDMLGATGGWPTFYGLENAADVLFGFDYGVTPHFMMGLYRTKGAGDRRQLLN
;
A
#
# COMPACT_ATOMS: atom_id res chain seq x y z
N MET A 1 -25.41 6.01 -17.10
CA MET A 1 -24.50 4.86 -17.34
C MET A 1 -23.59 4.71 -16.14
N ALA A 2 -24.12 4.12 -15.09
CA ALA A 2 -23.38 3.74 -13.89
C ALA A 2 -23.79 2.29 -13.64
N GLN A 3 -22.81 1.40 -13.39
CA GLN A 3 -22.94 -0.05 -13.25
C GLN A 3 -22.78 -0.86 -14.55
N ASP A 4 -21.55 -0.89 -15.08
CA ASP A 4 -21.06 -2.03 -15.90
C ASP A 4 -19.54 -2.21 -15.77
N GLN A 5 -19.00 -2.06 -14.56
CA GLN A 5 -17.56 -2.19 -14.30
C GLN A 5 -17.18 -3.54 -13.66
N ALA A 6 -18.17 -4.34 -13.27
CA ALA A 6 -17.95 -5.63 -12.63
C ALA A 6 -17.59 -6.76 -13.63
N ALA A 7 -17.83 -6.56 -14.93
CA ALA A 7 -17.57 -7.59 -15.96
C ALA A 7 -16.22 -7.47 -16.67
N THR A 8 -15.47 -6.36 -16.48
CA THR A 8 -14.22 -6.09 -17.23
C THR A 8 -12.96 -6.17 -16.37
N ARG A 9 -13.07 -6.03 -15.04
CA ARG A 9 -11.92 -6.05 -14.13
C ARG A 9 -11.95 -7.27 -13.22
N THR A 10 -10.82 -7.96 -13.12
CA THR A 10 -10.67 -9.14 -12.25
C THR A 10 -10.53 -8.71 -10.79
N PHE A 11 -9.88 -7.58 -10.55
CA PHE A 11 -9.76 -6.97 -9.22
C PHE A 11 -10.26 -5.52 -9.24
N HIS A 12 -10.67 -5.02 -8.08
CA HIS A 12 -11.13 -3.64 -7.97
C HIS A 12 -9.99 -2.62 -7.88
N ASP A 13 -8.78 -3.07 -7.55
CA ASP A 13 -7.60 -2.24 -7.28
C ASP A 13 -6.33 -2.83 -7.91
N THR A 14 -5.30 -2.00 -8.06
CA THR A 14 -3.94 -2.35 -8.54
C THR A 14 -3.18 -3.27 -7.58
N ARG A 15 -3.75 -3.57 -6.41
CA ARG A 15 -3.11 -4.40 -5.38
C ARG A 15 -4.09 -5.36 -4.75
N ILE A 16 -3.57 -6.54 -4.42
CA ILE A 16 -4.27 -7.56 -3.64
C ILE A 16 -3.50 -7.69 -2.34
N ILE A 17 -4.01 -7.07 -1.28
CA ILE A 17 -3.41 -7.03 0.05
C ILE A 17 -1.98 -6.44 0.00
N ASN A 18 -0.98 -7.30 -0.20
CA ASN A 18 0.44 -6.96 -0.22
C ASN A 18 1.14 -7.17 -1.57
N THR A 19 0.42 -7.61 -2.59
CA THR A 19 0.97 -7.98 -3.90
C THR A 19 0.31 -7.18 -5.02
N GLN A 20 1.03 -6.94 -6.12
CA GLN A 20 0.49 -6.30 -7.32
C GLN A 20 -0.64 -7.14 -7.93
N SER A 21 -1.69 -6.49 -8.40
CA SER A 21 -2.75 -7.12 -9.20
C SER A 21 -2.45 -7.00 -10.69
N VAL A 22 -3.33 -7.54 -11.53
CA VAL A 22 -3.26 -7.38 -12.99
C VAL A 22 -3.91 -6.07 -13.48
N GLU A 23 -4.49 -5.30 -12.57
CA GLU A 23 -5.20 -4.07 -12.90
C GLU A 23 -4.23 -2.90 -13.03
N MET A 24 -4.47 -2.05 -14.02
CA MET A 24 -3.66 -0.86 -14.30
C MET A 24 -4.44 0.41 -13.99
N LEU A 25 -3.74 1.45 -13.54
CA LEU A 25 -4.33 2.79 -13.45
C LEU A 25 -4.68 3.30 -14.85
N ALA A 26 -5.83 3.95 -14.98
CA ALA A 26 -6.16 4.65 -16.23
C ALA A 26 -5.10 5.72 -16.54
N PRO A 27 -4.84 6.03 -17.83
CA PRO A 27 -3.83 7.01 -18.21
C PRO A 27 -4.01 8.35 -17.50
N ARG A 28 -2.90 8.93 -17.05
CA ARG A 28 -2.81 10.23 -16.38
C ARG A 28 -3.49 10.28 -15.01
N ARG A 29 -3.73 9.12 -14.37
CA ARG A 29 -4.14 9.02 -12.97
C ARG A 29 -2.93 8.79 -12.08
N LEU A 30 -2.89 9.49 -10.96
CA LEU A 30 -1.96 9.26 -9.86
C LEU A 30 -2.74 8.62 -8.71
N ASP A 31 -2.27 7.47 -8.23
CA ASP A 31 -2.71 6.86 -6.98
C ASP A 31 -1.62 7.08 -5.91
N VAL A 32 -2.02 7.56 -4.75
CA VAL A 32 -1.14 7.79 -3.60
C VAL A 32 -1.55 6.83 -2.51
N ARG A 33 -0.62 5.94 -2.15
CA ARG A 33 -0.89 4.84 -1.24
C ARG A 33 -0.04 4.96 0.01
N ILE A 34 -0.70 4.99 1.16
CA ILE A 34 -0.05 5.00 2.47
C ILE A 34 -0.50 3.74 3.20
N VAL A 35 0.43 2.79 3.38
CA VAL A 35 0.17 1.55 4.12
C VAL A 35 0.86 1.66 5.46
N HIS A 36 0.06 1.60 6.52
CA HIS A 36 0.54 1.53 7.88
C HIS A 36 0.35 0.10 8.41
N ARG A 37 1.42 -0.53 8.87
CA ARG A 37 1.35 -1.83 9.53
C ARG A 37 1.51 -1.63 11.03
N PHE A 38 0.47 -1.97 11.76
CA PHE A 38 0.54 -2.06 13.22
C PHE A 38 1.39 -3.28 13.58
N GLY A 39 2.38 -3.06 14.44
CA GLY A 39 3.26 -4.11 14.93
C GLY A 39 2.57 -5.02 15.94
N ASP A 40 3.33 -5.49 16.92
CA ASP A 40 2.83 -6.37 17.99
C ASP A 40 1.78 -5.66 18.87
N MET A 41 0.50 -5.72 18.46
CA MET A 41 -0.60 -5.04 19.16
C MET A 41 -0.91 -5.66 20.54
N LEU A 42 -0.60 -6.95 20.73
CA LEU A 42 -1.02 -7.76 21.89
C LEU A 42 0.13 -8.47 22.63
N GLY A 43 1.37 -8.41 22.16
CA GLY A 43 2.52 -9.05 22.80
C GLY A 43 3.36 -8.08 23.64
N ALA A 44 4.56 -8.52 24.03
CA ALA A 44 5.36 -7.92 25.11
C ALA A 44 5.83 -6.47 24.83
N THR A 45 5.84 -6.04 23.56
CA THR A 45 6.14 -4.66 23.14
C THR A 45 4.90 -3.84 22.79
N GLY A 46 3.71 -4.46 22.87
CA GLY A 46 2.40 -3.86 22.66
C GLY A 46 1.66 -3.49 23.95
N GLY A 47 0.43 -3.00 23.80
CA GLY A 47 -0.46 -2.64 24.92
C GLY A 47 -0.63 -1.13 25.14
N TRP A 48 -1.25 -0.74 26.26
CA TRP A 48 -1.57 0.66 26.59
C TRP A 48 -0.39 1.65 26.45
N PRO A 49 0.87 1.32 26.83
CA PRO A 49 2.00 2.24 26.74
C PRO A 49 2.41 2.65 25.32
N THR A 50 2.03 1.87 24.30
CA THR A 50 2.27 2.17 22.87
C THR A 50 0.95 2.36 22.11
N PHE A 51 -0.14 2.58 22.85
CA PHE A 51 -1.53 2.62 22.37
C PHE A 51 -1.86 1.43 21.44
N TYR A 52 -1.59 0.21 21.90
CA TYR A 52 -1.77 -1.03 21.12
C TYR A 52 -0.99 -1.05 19.80
N GLY A 53 0.20 -0.43 19.77
CA GLY A 53 1.01 -0.34 18.57
C GLY A 53 0.58 0.75 17.58
N LEU A 54 -0.39 1.62 17.93
CA LEU A 54 -0.74 2.80 17.15
C LEU A 54 0.33 3.89 17.22
N GLU A 55 1.09 3.97 18.32
CA GLU A 55 2.20 4.93 18.46
C GLU A 55 3.50 4.41 17.85
N ASN A 56 3.62 3.09 17.69
CA ASN A 56 4.81 2.45 17.15
C ASN A 56 4.52 1.99 15.71
N ALA A 57 4.67 2.91 14.77
CA ALA A 57 4.54 2.67 13.34
C ALA A 57 5.67 1.73 12.86
N ALA A 58 5.49 0.43 13.10
CA ALA A 58 6.53 -0.58 12.92
C ALA A 58 7.01 -0.61 11.47
N ASP A 59 6.07 -0.59 10.51
CA ASP A 59 6.41 -0.42 9.10
C ASP A 59 5.42 0.51 8.40
N VAL A 60 5.95 1.54 7.73
CA VAL A 60 5.15 2.46 6.90
C VAL A 60 5.66 2.42 5.47
N LEU A 61 4.76 2.21 4.52
CA LEU A 61 5.02 2.31 3.09
C LEU A 61 4.30 3.52 2.52
N PHE A 62 5.04 4.36 1.83
CA PHE A 62 4.55 5.45 1.00
C PHE A 62 4.77 5.07 -0.46
N GLY A 63 3.70 5.05 -1.24
CA GLY A 63 3.69 4.66 -2.65
C GLY A 63 3.04 5.70 -3.53
N PHE A 64 3.61 5.92 -4.70
CA PHE A 64 3.06 6.75 -5.75
C PHE A 64 3.01 5.93 -7.02
N ASP A 65 1.82 5.73 -7.59
CA ASP A 65 1.61 5.00 -8.82
C ASP A 65 0.99 5.91 -9.87
N TYR A 66 1.59 5.96 -11.07
CA TYR A 66 1.13 6.77 -12.17
C TYR A 66 0.84 5.94 -13.41
N GLY A 67 -0.40 6.03 -13.90
CA GLY A 67 -0.81 5.39 -15.16
C GLY A 67 -0.27 6.18 -16.35
N VAL A 68 0.66 5.61 -17.11
CA VAL A 68 1.24 6.25 -18.30
C VAL A 68 0.39 5.93 -19.53
N THR A 69 0.05 4.66 -19.71
CA THR A 69 -0.83 4.16 -20.80
C THR A 69 -1.82 3.14 -20.22
N PRO A 70 -2.85 2.70 -20.98
CA PRO A 70 -3.78 1.67 -20.50
C PRO A 70 -3.11 0.32 -20.16
N HIS A 71 -1.86 0.10 -20.60
CA HIS A 71 -1.11 -1.14 -20.42
C HIS A 71 0.23 -0.95 -19.69
N PHE A 72 0.52 0.27 -19.23
CA PHE A 72 1.79 0.58 -18.59
C PHE A 72 1.60 1.63 -17.51
N MET A 73 2.02 1.28 -16.29
CA MET A 73 2.09 2.17 -15.14
C MET A 73 3.49 2.12 -14.54
N MET A 74 3.88 3.21 -13.88
CA MET A 74 5.15 3.28 -13.15
C MET A 74 4.84 3.70 -11.72
N GLY A 75 5.54 3.08 -10.77
CA GLY A 75 5.40 3.35 -9.35
C GLY A 75 6.73 3.56 -8.67
N LEU A 76 6.73 4.36 -7.60
CA LEU A 76 7.85 4.47 -6.67
C LEU A 76 7.34 4.29 -5.26
N TYR A 77 8.04 3.44 -4.50
CA TYR A 77 7.68 3.09 -3.14
C TYR A 77 8.86 3.29 -2.20
N ARG A 78 8.58 3.85 -1.02
CA ARG A 78 9.52 3.92 0.09
C ARG A 78 8.91 3.22 1.28
N THR A 79 9.62 2.24 1.80
CA THR A 79 9.25 1.57 3.05
C THR A 79 10.20 2.01 4.15
N LYS A 80 9.66 2.44 5.27
CA LYS A 80 10.37 2.61 6.53
C LYS A 80 10.05 1.39 7.39
N GLY A 81 11.08 0.69 7.88
CA GLY A 81 10.92 -0.45 8.77
C GLY A 81 11.51 -0.22 10.16
N ALA A 82 11.02 -0.97 11.14
CA ALA A 82 11.42 -0.88 12.56
C ALA A 82 12.65 -1.70 12.95
N GLY A 83 13.17 -2.53 12.04
CA GLY A 83 14.40 -3.32 12.27
C GLY A 83 15.70 -2.55 11.94
N ASP A 84 16.83 -3.26 11.95
CA ASP A 84 18.16 -2.69 11.63
C ASP A 84 18.21 -2.00 10.26
N ARG A 85 17.39 -2.47 9.31
CA ARG A 85 17.16 -1.80 8.02
C ARG A 85 16.01 -0.82 8.13
N ARG A 86 16.36 0.42 8.42
CA ARG A 86 15.42 1.53 8.65
C ARG A 86 14.64 1.95 7.40
N GLN A 87 15.14 1.65 6.20
CA GLN A 87 14.51 2.07 4.96
C GLN A 87 14.87 1.19 3.77
N LEU A 88 13.89 0.96 2.89
CA LEU A 88 14.04 0.40 1.56
C LEU A 88 13.35 1.31 0.54
N LEU A 89 13.96 1.43 -0.64
CA LEU A 89 13.39 2.09 -1.81
C LEU A 89 13.10 0.99 -2.83
N ASN A 90 11.87 0.93 -3.30
CA ASN A 90 11.36 -0.09 -4.22
C ASN A 90 10.60 0.55 -5.38
#